data_AF-A0A2A3B083-F1
#
_entry.id   AF-A0A2A3B083-F1
#
_cell.length_a   1.000
_cell.length_b   1.000
_cell.length_c   1.000
_cell.angle_alpha   90.00
_cell.angle_beta   90.00
_cell.angle_gamma   90.00
#
_symmetry.space_group_name_H-M   'P 1'
#
loop_
_entity.id
_entity.type
_entity.pdbx_description
1 polymer ?
#
loop_
_entity_poly.entity_id
_entity_poly.type
_entity_poly.pdbx_seq_one_letter_code
_entity_poly.pdbx_strand_id
1 'polypeptide(L)'
;MADLAERVRELSAAADMAERSSIIKAMDAGQMLVNAKAACQHGDWLPFLDRAGINERRARRLIQLARSGLESDTVSDLGGFGAALAFTSKWQLPSFNKALFIYDPEDGETPVGRGVAYVWEDHQHRGYYHAGMIITGNDGEEECIASRRPMLPFTDDTGGRPINILVYFLTRRFTLPIADWQFGSVDRQIPAIVLAPFITPNTFSEVAL
;
A
#
# COMPACT_ATOMS: atom_id res chain seq x y z
N MET A 1 17.66 -31.90 -20.02
CA MET A 1 16.47 -31.06 -19.80
C MET A 1 16.02 -31.06 -18.33
N ALA A 2 15.87 -32.23 -17.69
CA ALA A 2 15.59 -32.29 -16.25
C ALA A 2 16.65 -31.58 -15.37
N ASP A 3 17.93 -31.77 -15.66
CA ASP A 3 19.05 -31.11 -14.96
C ASP A 3 19.05 -29.58 -15.09
N LEU A 4 18.66 -29.06 -16.27
CA LEU A 4 18.53 -27.62 -16.49
C LEU A 4 17.32 -27.04 -15.74
N ALA A 5 16.19 -27.75 -15.73
CA ALA A 5 15.01 -27.33 -14.98
C ALA A 5 15.27 -27.30 -13.47
N GLU A 6 16.01 -28.28 -12.95
CA GLU A 6 16.44 -28.31 -11.55
C GLU A 6 17.30 -27.10 -11.20
N ARG A 7 18.32 -26.83 -12.02
CA ARG A 7 19.23 -25.72 -11.81
C ARG A 7 18.54 -24.36 -11.92
N VAL A 8 17.60 -24.21 -12.85
CA VAL A 8 16.77 -23.00 -12.94
C VAL A 8 15.96 -22.83 -11.66
N ARG A 9 15.30 -23.89 -11.18
CA ARG A 9 14.52 -23.85 -9.94
C ARG A 9 15.37 -23.46 -8.73
N GLU A 10 16.56 -24.03 -8.58
CA GLU A 10 17.49 -23.68 -7.50
C GLU A 10 17.94 -22.22 -7.58
N LEU A 11 18.31 -21.75 -8.76
CA LEU A 11 18.76 -20.37 -8.98
C LEU A 11 17.62 -19.37 -8.76
N SER A 12 16.40 -19.66 -9.22
CA SER A 12 15.21 -18.83 -8.98
C SER A 12 14.92 -18.74 -7.48
N ALA A 13 14.87 -19.87 -6.76
CA ALA A 13 14.63 -19.86 -5.33
C ALA A 13 15.71 -19.06 -4.56
N ALA A 14 16.98 -19.20 -4.95
CA ALA A 14 18.06 -18.42 -4.36
C ALA A 14 17.94 -16.91 -4.64
N ALA A 15 17.49 -16.53 -5.84
CA ALA A 15 17.24 -15.14 -6.20
C ALA A 15 16.08 -14.55 -5.38
N ASP A 16 14.95 -15.27 -5.27
CA ASP A 16 13.78 -14.84 -4.49
C ASP A 16 14.13 -14.64 -3.00
N MET A 17 14.91 -15.56 -2.43
CA MET A 17 15.40 -15.44 -1.06
C MET A 17 16.32 -14.23 -0.86
N ALA A 18 17.22 -13.97 -1.82
CA ALA A 18 18.12 -12.83 -1.77
C ALA A 18 17.37 -11.50 -1.88
N GLU A 19 16.37 -11.43 -2.76
CA GLU A 19 15.51 -10.26 -2.92
C GLU A 19 14.72 -9.99 -1.64
N ARG A 20 14.02 -11.00 -1.09
CA ARG A 20 13.26 -10.85 0.15
C ARG A 20 14.14 -10.39 1.30
N SER A 21 15.33 -10.98 1.45
CA SER A 21 16.30 -10.55 2.47
C SER A 21 16.75 -9.10 2.27
N SER A 22 16.96 -8.67 1.02
CA SER A 22 17.33 -7.30 0.69
C SER A 22 16.21 -6.31 1.03
N ILE A 23 14.95 -6.65 0.73
CA ILE A 23 13.78 -5.82 1.04
C ILE A 23 13.65 -5.63 2.55
N ILE A 24 13.67 -6.73 3.32
CA ILE A 24 13.57 -6.67 4.79
C ILE A 24 14.69 -5.79 5.35
N LYS A 25 15.95 -6.03 4.97
CA LYS A 25 17.08 -5.21 5.44
C LYS A 25 16.96 -3.73 5.06
N ALA A 26 16.40 -3.42 3.89
CA ALA A 26 16.16 -2.04 3.49
C ALA A 26 15.09 -1.36 4.35
N MET A 27 14.01 -2.08 4.68
CA MET A 27 12.96 -1.60 5.59
C MET A 27 13.51 -1.38 7.00
N ASP A 28 14.28 -2.34 7.53
CA ASP A 28 14.93 -2.26 8.84
C ASP A 28 15.87 -1.05 8.93
N ALA A 29 16.73 -0.87 7.91
CA ALA A 29 17.62 0.27 7.82
C ALA A 29 16.83 1.58 7.75
N GLY A 30 15.73 1.62 7.00
CA GLY A 30 14.82 2.77 6.95
C GLY A 30 14.23 3.12 8.31
N GLN A 31 13.78 2.12 9.08
CA GLN A 31 13.24 2.34 10.43
C GLN A 31 14.32 2.85 11.39
N MET A 32 15.53 2.29 11.34
CA MET A 32 16.66 2.77 12.13
C MET A 32 17.01 4.23 11.78
N LEU A 33 16.95 4.60 10.50
CA LEU A 33 17.16 5.97 10.05
C LEU A 33 16.04 6.92 10.52
N VAL A 34 14.78 6.46 10.59
CA VAL A 34 13.67 7.24 11.16
C VAL A 34 13.96 7.55 12.63
N ASN A 35 14.31 6.53 13.41
CA ASN A 35 14.61 6.66 14.84
C ASN A 35 15.83 7.56 15.07
N ALA A 36 16.91 7.36 14.31
CA ALA A 36 18.11 8.18 14.39
C ALA A 36 17.82 9.65 14.05
N LYS A 37 17.06 9.90 12.98
CA LYS A 37 16.70 11.26 12.57
C LYS A 37 15.86 11.99 13.61
N ALA A 38 14.98 11.28 14.32
CA ALA A 38 14.18 11.85 15.41
C ALA A 38 15.03 12.19 16.65
N ALA A 39 16.13 11.45 16.89
CA ALA A 39 17.03 11.67 18.01
C ALA A 39 18.18 12.66 17.71
N CYS A 40 18.46 12.97 16.45
CA CYS A 40 19.55 13.86 16.05
C CYS A 40 19.26 15.32 16.42
N GLN A 41 20.26 16.01 16.97
CA GLN A 41 20.22 17.46 17.12
C GLN A 41 20.50 18.14 15.77
N HIS A 42 20.30 19.46 15.74
CA HIS A 42 20.58 20.26 14.54
C HIS A 42 22.07 20.13 14.17
N GLY A 43 22.35 19.77 12.91
CA GLY A 43 23.71 19.61 12.39
C GLY A 43 24.29 18.18 12.49
N ASP A 44 23.76 17.31 13.34
CA ASP A 44 24.32 15.96 13.57
C ASP A 44 23.95 14.93 12.50
N TRP A 45 22.94 15.24 11.69
CA TRP A 45 22.41 14.29 10.71
C TRP A 45 23.44 13.88 9.64
N LEU A 46 24.18 14.85 9.07
CA LEU A 46 25.17 14.55 8.03
C LEU A 46 26.37 13.75 8.57
N PRO A 47 26.98 14.12 9.73
CA PRO A 47 28.00 13.29 10.37
C PRO A 47 27.52 11.88 10.72
N PHE A 48 26.26 11.73 11.15
CA PHE A 48 25.68 10.41 11.40
C PHE A 48 25.61 9.57 10.12
N LEU A 49 25.15 10.14 9.02
CA LEU A 49 25.06 9.46 7.72
C LEU A 49 26.43 9.04 7.18
N ASP A 50 27.43 9.89 7.34
CA ASP A 50 28.82 9.59 6.97
C ASP A 50 29.35 8.37 7.73
N ARG A 51 29.16 8.34 9.07
CA ARG A 51 29.51 7.16 9.90
C ARG A 51 28.75 5.90 9.52
N ALA A 52 27.50 6.03 9.09
CA ALA A 52 26.69 4.91 8.63
C ALA A 52 27.08 4.41 7.23
N GLY A 53 27.93 5.15 6.49
CA GLY A 53 28.32 4.81 5.12
C GLY A 53 27.19 4.97 4.10
N ILE A 54 26.22 5.85 4.37
CA ILE A 54 25.02 6.03 3.53
C ILE A 54 24.92 7.49 3.09
N ASN A 55 24.83 7.75 1.78
CA ASN A 55 24.54 9.11 1.32
C ASN A 55 23.10 9.54 1.63
N GLU A 56 22.88 10.86 1.72
CA GLU A 56 21.59 11.44 2.09
C GLU A 56 20.45 11.02 1.17
N ARG A 57 20.69 10.93 -0.14
CA ARG A 57 19.67 10.49 -1.11
C ARG A 57 19.19 9.07 -0.81
N ARG A 58 20.10 8.15 -0.51
CA ARG A 58 19.78 6.76 -0.15
C ARG A 58 19.07 6.72 1.21
N ALA A 59 19.54 7.48 2.19
CA ALA A 59 18.88 7.57 3.49
C ALA A 59 17.43 8.07 3.38
N ARG A 60 17.19 9.11 2.57
CA ARG A 60 15.84 9.64 2.31
C ARG A 60 14.92 8.59 1.71
N ARG A 61 15.40 7.81 0.74
CA ARG A 61 14.64 6.73 0.10
C ARG A 61 14.29 5.60 1.08
N LEU A 62 15.24 5.20 1.93
CA LEU A 62 15.00 4.18 2.97
C LEU A 62 13.98 4.68 4.01
N ILE A 63 14.10 5.93 4.46
CA ILE A 63 13.12 6.57 5.35
C ILE A 63 11.73 6.62 4.70
N GLN A 64 11.66 7.00 3.42
CA GLN A 64 10.40 7.04 2.68
C GLN A 64 9.74 5.66 2.63
N LEU A 65 10.51 4.61 2.33
CA LEU A 65 9.98 3.25 2.34
C LEU A 65 9.51 2.84 3.74
N ALA A 66 10.31 3.05 4.78
CA ALA A 66 9.90 2.68 6.15
C ALA A 66 8.62 3.42 6.58
N ARG A 67 8.47 4.70 6.22
CA ARG A 67 7.27 5.49 6.53
C ARG A 67 6.05 5.14 5.68
N SER A 68 6.23 4.43 4.57
CA SER A 68 5.13 4.05 3.70
C SER A 68 4.18 3.02 4.33
N GLY A 69 4.66 2.30 5.33
CA GLY A 69 3.96 1.21 5.99
C GLY A 69 3.60 0.03 5.08
N LEU A 70 4.27 -0.10 3.93
CA LEU A 70 4.16 -1.28 3.08
C LEU A 70 4.86 -2.48 3.74
N GLU A 71 4.27 -3.66 3.65
CA GLU A 71 4.87 -4.91 4.11
C GLU A 71 5.91 -5.43 3.09
N SER A 72 6.82 -6.30 3.50
CA SER A 72 7.86 -6.83 2.61
C SER A 72 7.30 -7.57 1.40
N ASP A 73 6.19 -8.27 1.61
CA ASP A 73 5.54 -9.06 0.57
C ASP A 73 4.88 -8.11 -0.43
N THR A 74 4.19 -7.05 0.04
CA THR A 74 3.70 -5.96 -0.83
C THR A 74 4.80 -5.25 -1.62
N VAL A 75 5.97 -5.02 -1.02
CA VAL A 75 7.11 -4.43 -1.73
C VAL A 75 7.62 -5.37 -2.83
N SER A 76 7.62 -6.68 -2.58
CA SER A 76 7.98 -7.69 -3.59
C SER A 76 6.95 -7.71 -4.72
N ASP A 77 5.65 -7.73 -4.39
CA ASP A 77 4.54 -7.75 -5.35
C ASP A 77 4.53 -6.51 -6.26
N LEU A 78 5.02 -5.37 -5.75
CA LEU A 78 5.18 -4.15 -6.53
C LEU A 78 6.33 -4.21 -7.54
N GLY A 79 7.24 -5.21 -7.46
CA GLY A 79 8.48 -5.27 -8.24
C GLY A 79 9.70 -4.70 -7.51
N GLY A 80 9.69 -4.78 -6.17
CA GLY A 80 10.82 -4.46 -5.32
C GLY A 80 10.98 -2.98 -4.96
N PHE A 81 12.16 -2.62 -4.43
CA PHE A 81 12.42 -1.32 -3.79
C PHE A 81 12.15 -0.10 -4.68
N GLY A 82 12.51 -0.18 -5.97
CA GLY A 82 12.34 0.93 -6.90
C GLY A 82 10.87 1.21 -7.18
N ALA A 83 10.11 0.16 -7.47
CA ALA A 83 8.69 0.24 -7.78
C ALA A 83 7.87 0.62 -6.55
N ALA A 84 8.21 0.13 -5.35
CA ALA A 84 7.57 0.55 -4.11
C ALA A 84 7.72 2.07 -3.86
N LEU A 85 8.88 2.66 -4.15
CA LEU A 85 9.04 4.12 -4.03
C LEU A 85 8.21 4.89 -5.07
N ALA A 86 8.08 4.36 -6.28
CA ALA A 86 7.20 4.95 -7.30
C ALA A 86 5.73 4.88 -6.85
N PHE A 87 5.30 3.72 -6.33
CA PHE A 87 3.97 3.53 -5.76
C PHE A 87 3.68 4.54 -4.64
N THR A 88 4.57 4.68 -3.66
CA THR A 88 4.36 5.62 -2.54
C THR A 88 4.28 7.09 -2.96
N SER A 89 4.82 7.42 -4.13
CA SER A 89 4.69 8.77 -4.69
C SER A 89 3.30 8.98 -5.31
N LYS A 90 2.70 7.94 -5.87
CA LYS A 90 1.33 7.96 -6.44
C LYS A 90 0.24 7.79 -5.38
N TRP A 91 0.47 6.95 -4.37
CA TRP A 91 -0.45 6.71 -3.25
C TRP A 91 -0.51 7.95 -2.36
N GLN A 92 -1.45 8.83 -2.65
CA GLN A 92 -1.72 10.04 -1.87
C GLN A 92 -3.13 9.95 -1.29
N LEU A 93 -3.23 10.10 0.03
CA LEU A 93 -4.53 10.12 0.68
C LEU A 93 -5.33 11.32 0.20
N PRO A 94 -6.61 11.14 -0.12
CA PRO A 94 -7.42 12.21 -0.67
C PRO A 94 -7.73 13.26 0.40
N SER A 95 -7.86 14.52 -0.03
CA SER A 95 -8.48 15.56 0.81
C SER A 95 -9.97 15.23 1.04
N PHE A 96 -10.55 15.70 2.13
CA PHE A 96 -11.97 15.53 2.48
C PHE A 96 -13.03 15.61 1.38
N ASN A 97 -12.89 16.56 0.45
CA ASN A 97 -13.89 16.76 -0.62
C ASN A 97 -13.71 15.79 -1.78
N LYS A 98 -12.65 14.98 -1.74
CA LYS A 98 -12.25 14.05 -2.77
C LYS A 98 -12.26 12.63 -2.23
N ALA A 99 -12.40 11.70 -3.16
CA ALA A 99 -12.00 10.31 -2.96
C ALA A 99 -10.87 9.99 -3.92
N LEU A 100 -9.98 9.12 -3.46
CA LEU A 100 -9.04 8.41 -4.30
C LEU A 100 -9.79 7.21 -4.86
N PHE A 101 -9.72 6.99 -6.17
CA PHE A 101 -10.20 5.74 -6.75
C PHE A 101 -9.04 5.01 -7.42
N ILE A 102 -9.13 3.69 -7.39
CA ILE A 102 -8.18 2.76 -7.96
C ILE A 102 -8.88 2.09 -9.13
N TYR A 103 -8.23 2.03 -10.29
CA TYR A 103 -8.81 1.43 -11.49
C TYR A 103 -7.80 0.50 -12.18
N ASP A 104 -8.34 -0.47 -12.91
CA ASP A 104 -7.57 -1.30 -13.82
C ASP A 104 -7.30 -0.49 -15.11
N PRO A 105 -6.03 -0.34 -15.53
CA PRO A 105 -5.71 0.35 -16.78
C PRO A 105 -6.34 -0.30 -18.01
N GLU A 106 -6.64 -1.59 -17.99
CA GLU A 106 -7.30 -2.29 -19.11
C GLU A 106 -8.77 -1.86 -19.27
N ASP A 107 -9.46 -1.60 -18.16
CA ASP A 107 -10.83 -1.05 -18.15
C ASP A 107 -10.87 0.45 -18.49
N GLY A 108 -9.73 1.13 -18.35
CA GLY A 108 -9.56 2.55 -18.61
C GLY A 108 -10.10 3.47 -17.51
N GLU A 109 -9.64 4.72 -17.50
CA GLU A 109 -10.20 5.73 -16.60
C GLU A 109 -11.61 6.10 -17.08
N THR A 110 -12.61 5.82 -16.26
CA THR A 110 -13.98 6.17 -16.61
C THR A 110 -14.31 7.60 -16.15
N PRO A 111 -15.12 8.38 -16.91
CA PRO A 111 -15.45 9.78 -16.58
C PRO A 111 -16.17 9.97 -15.23
N VAL A 112 -16.76 8.90 -14.70
CA VAL A 112 -17.46 8.86 -13.41
C VAL A 112 -16.59 8.29 -12.29
N GLY A 113 -15.31 7.98 -12.57
CA GLY A 113 -14.41 7.33 -11.63
C GLY A 113 -14.90 5.97 -11.15
N ARG A 114 -15.50 5.18 -12.04
CA ARG A 114 -15.71 3.73 -11.89
C ARG A 114 -14.33 3.11 -11.69
N GLY A 115 -13.99 2.92 -10.43
CA GLY A 115 -12.79 2.29 -9.96
C GLY A 115 -13.18 0.97 -9.32
N VAL A 116 -12.25 0.04 -9.34
CA VAL A 116 -12.37 -1.22 -8.63
C VAL A 116 -12.21 -1.00 -7.11
N ALA A 117 -11.61 0.11 -6.66
CA ALA A 117 -11.61 0.49 -5.25
C ALA A 117 -11.60 2.00 -5.02
N TYR A 118 -11.95 2.40 -3.80
CA TYR A 118 -12.08 3.78 -3.34
C TYR A 118 -11.52 3.94 -1.94
N VAL A 119 -10.91 5.10 -1.68
CA VAL A 119 -10.53 5.56 -0.35
C VAL A 119 -11.07 6.97 -0.18
N TRP A 120 -11.67 7.27 0.98
CA TRP A 120 -12.18 8.60 1.28
C TRP A 120 -12.07 8.91 2.78
N GLU A 121 -11.87 10.19 3.10
CA GLU A 121 -11.81 10.65 4.50
C GLU A 121 -13.21 10.58 5.14
N ASP A 122 -13.30 10.19 6.40
CA ASP A 122 -14.56 10.15 7.16
C ASP A 122 -15.13 11.56 7.38
N HIS A 123 -16.46 11.69 7.44
CA HIS A 123 -17.11 13.01 7.65
C HIS A 123 -17.12 13.43 9.12
N GLN A 124 -17.07 12.47 10.04
CA GLN A 124 -17.13 12.74 11.48
C GLN A 124 -15.74 12.81 12.11
N HIS A 125 -14.79 12.01 11.63
CA HIS A 125 -13.45 11.86 12.19
C HIS A 125 -12.38 12.25 11.16
N ARG A 126 -12.00 13.53 11.15
CA ARG A 126 -10.93 14.04 10.27
C ARG A 126 -9.62 13.29 10.51
N GLY A 127 -8.92 12.96 9.42
CA GLY A 127 -7.71 12.13 9.45
C GLY A 127 -7.96 10.61 9.50
N TYR A 128 -9.22 10.18 9.62
CA TYR A 128 -9.61 8.78 9.46
C TYR A 128 -10.22 8.55 8.08
N TYR A 129 -10.07 7.35 7.55
CA TYR A 129 -10.44 7.02 6.19
C TYR A 129 -11.25 5.73 6.11
N HIS A 130 -12.21 5.70 5.21
CA HIS A 130 -12.81 4.47 4.75
C HIS A 130 -12.11 3.99 3.49
N ALA A 131 -12.14 2.68 3.29
CA ALA A 131 -11.78 2.04 2.03
C ALA A 131 -12.91 1.10 1.61
N GLY A 132 -13.21 1.09 0.32
CA GLY A 132 -14.21 0.20 -0.27
C GLY A 132 -13.72 -0.33 -1.61
N MET A 133 -14.15 -1.53 -1.98
CA MET A 133 -13.78 -2.16 -3.24
C MET A 133 -14.95 -2.92 -3.80
N ILE A 134 -14.98 -3.01 -5.12
CA ILE A 134 -15.90 -3.83 -5.90
C ILE A 134 -15.12 -5.07 -6.32
N ILE A 135 -15.67 -6.23 -6.00
CA ILE A 135 -15.10 -7.54 -6.30
C ILE A 135 -16.07 -8.23 -7.25
N THR A 136 -15.57 -8.73 -8.37
CA THR A 136 -16.37 -9.53 -9.30
C THR A 136 -16.14 -11.01 -9.01
N GLY A 137 -17.21 -11.73 -8.68
CA GLY A 137 -17.21 -13.18 -8.48
C GLY A 137 -16.99 -13.96 -9.78
N ASN A 138 -16.76 -15.27 -9.67
CA ASN A 138 -16.56 -16.14 -10.83
C ASN A 138 -17.81 -16.28 -11.72
N ASP A 139 -18.99 -15.98 -11.19
CA ASP A 139 -20.27 -15.90 -11.87
C ASP A 139 -20.52 -14.54 -12.56
N GLY A 140 -19.61 -13.58 -12.40
CA GLY A 140 -19.75 -12.23 -12.89
C GLY A 140 -20.59 -11.32 -11.99
N GLU A 141 -21.02 -11.78 -10.82
CA GLU A 141 -21.73 -10.93 -9.87
C GLU A 141 -20.75 -9.99 -9.16
N GLU A 142 -21.11 -8.70 -9.08
CA GLU A 142 -20.33 -7.69 -8.36
C GLU A 142 -20.79 -7.62 -6.89
N GLU A 143 -19.85 -7.82 -5.97
CA GLU A 143 -20.02 -7.55 -4.54
C GLU A 143 -19.18 -6.32 -4.15
N CYS A 144 -19.68 -5.51 -3.23
CA CYS A 144 -18.89 -4.42 -2.65
C CYS A 144 -18.50 -4.74 -1.21
N ILE A 145 -17.21 -4.63 -0.92
CA ILE A 145 -16.67 -4.75 0.44
C ILE A 145 -16.13 -3.40 0.87
N ALA A 146 -16.63 -2.87 1.98
CA ALA A 146 -16.16 -1.61 2.56
C ALA A 146 -15.83 -1.73 4.04
N SER A 147 -14.92 -0.87 4.51
CA SER A 147 -14.54 -0.83 5.91
C SER A 147 -15.71 -0.36 6.77
N ARG A 148 -16.08 -1.20 7.75
CA ARG A 148 -17.19 -0.93 8.66
C ARG A 148 -16.97 0.32 9.52
N ARG A 149 -15.70 0.58 9.88
CA ARG A 149 -15.29 1.74 10.67
C ARG A 149 -14.23 2.53 9.89
N PRO A 150 -14.15 3.85 10.12
CA PRO A 150 -13.06 4.63 9.57
C PRO A 150 -11.75 4.22 10.26
N MET A 151 -10.67 4.16 9.50
CA MET A 151 -9.36 3.66 9.92
C MET A 151 -8.35 4.81 9.94
N LEU A 152 -7.44 4.81 10.92
CA LEU A 152 -6.23 5.61 10.82
C LEU A 152 -5.35 5.02 9.72
N PRO A 153 -4.78 5.81 8.78
CA PRO A 153 -4.01 5.26 7.67
C PRO A 153 -2.83 4.41 8.09
N PHE A 154 -2.25 4.73 9.25
CA PHE A 154 -1.11 4.03 9.81
C PHE A 154 -1.42 3.53 11.22
N THR A 155 -1.01 2.30 11.50
CA THR A 155 -1.03 1.71 12.85
C THR A 155 0.33 1.11 13.14
N ASP A 156 0.80 1.19 14.38
CA ASP A 156 2.04 0.51 14.76
C ASP A 156 1.80 -1.00 14.86
N ASP A 157 2.70 -1.81 14.29
CA ASP A 157 2.74 -3.25 14.52
C ASP A 157 3.39 -3.58 15.88
N THR A 158 3.34 -4.85 16.28
CA THR A 158 4.03 -5.36 17.47
C THR A 158 5.56 -5.19 17.43
N GLY A 159 6.13 -4.85 16.27
CA GLY A 159 7.55 -4.55 16.05
C GLY A 159 7.89 -3.06 15.97
N GLY A 160 6.93 -2.15 16.20
CA GLY A 160 7.12 -0.70 16.13
C GLY A 160 7.31 -0.14 14.71
N ARG A 161 6.94 -0.88 13.67
CA ARG A 161 6.87 -0.39 12.29
C ARG A 161 5.46 0.07 11.99
N PRO A 162 5.28 1.20 11.29
CA PRO A 162 3.96 1.57 10.82
C PRO A 162 3.51 0.55 9.76
N ILE A 163 2.25 0.14 9.82
CA ILE A 163 1.54 -0.59 8.76
C ILE A 163 0.54 0.38 8.14
N ASN A 164 0.53 0.45 6.81
CA ASN A 164 -0.49 1.18 6.07
C ASN A 164 -1.74 0.30 5.96
N ILE A 165 -2.65 0.45 6.92
CA ILE A 165 -3.81 -0.41 7.04
C ILE A 165 -4.76 -0.31 5.84
N LEU A 166 -4.77 0.83 5.14
CA LEU A 166 -5.59 1.03 3.95
C LEU A 166 -5.08 0.17 2.79
N VAL A 167 -3.77 0.21 2.54
CA VAL A 167 -3.14 -0.63 1.51
C VAL A 167 -3.31 -2.10 1.89
N TYR A 168 -3.04 -2.46 3.14
CA TYR A 168 -3.22 -3.84 3.64
C TYR A 168 -4.66 -4.36 3.48
N PHE A 169 -5.65 -3.54 3.82
CA PHE A 169 -7.06 -3.88 3.66
C PHE A 169 -7.41 -4.16 2.18
N LEU A 170 -6.93 -3.29 1.29
CA LEU A 170 -7.18 -3.41 -0.15
C LEU A 170 -6.48 -4.65 -0.72
N THR A 171 -5.17 -4.82 -0.52
CA THR A 171 -4.40 -5.91 -1.13
C THR A 171 -4.85 -7.31 -0.70
N ARG A 172 -5.44 -7.47 0.49
CA ARG A 172 -5.91 -8.79 0.94
C ARG A 172 -7.11 -9.34 0.19
N ARG A 173 -7.88 -8.48 -0.48
CA ARG A 173 -9.18 -8.83 -1.07
C ARG A 173 -9.28 -8.51 -2.54
N PHE A 174 -8.38 -7.67 -3.03
CA PHE A 174 -8.36 -7.28 -4.42
C PHE A 174 -7.74 -8.34 -5.30
N THR A 175 -8.41 -8.64 -6.40
CA THR A 175 -7.91 -9.54 -7.44
C THR A 175 -6.91 -8.83 -8.36
N LEU A 176 -7.04 -7.51 -8.52
CA LEU A 176 -6.11 -6.70 -9.30
C LEU A 176 -4.76 -6.59 -8.55
N PRO A 177 -3.64 -7.07 -9.14
CA PRO A 177 -2.33 -6.96 -8.52
C PRO A 177 -1.97 -5.50 -8.21
N ILE A 178 -1.35 -5.26 -7.06
CA ILE A 178 -1.00 -3.90 -6.62
C ILE A 178 -0.05 -3.16 -7.57
N ALA A 179 0.75 -3.90 -8.35
CA ALA A 179 1.61 -3.33 -9.39
C ALA A 179 0.83 -2.65 -10.52
N ASP A 180 -0.40 -3.10 -10.76
CA ASP A 180 -1.22 -2.64 -11.89
C ASP A 180 -2.15 -1.49 -11.50
N TRP A 181 -2.25 -1.18 -10.20
CA TRP A 181 -3.12 -0.13 -9.69
C TRP A 181 -2.79 1.23 -10.33
N GLN A 182 -3.77 1.80 -11.00
CA GLN A 182 -3.77 3.21 -11.34
C GLN A 182 -4.67 4.01 -10.42
N PHE A 183 -4.36 5.30 -10.29
CA PHE A 183 -5.00 6.18 -9.33
C PHE A 183 -5.62 7.37 -10.03
N GLY A 184 -6.85 7.70 -9.65
CA GLY A 184 -7.50 8.95 -10.01
C GLY A 184 -8.17 9.60 -8.81
N SER A 185 -8.72 10.79 -9.01
CA SER A 185 -9.47 11.51 -7.97
C SER A 185 -10.84 11.93 -8.46
N VAL A 186 -11.86 11.66 -7.63
CA VAL A 186 -13.25 12.07 -7.87
C VAL A 186 -13.79 12.83 -6.67
N ASP A 187 -14.93 13.50 -6.86
CA ASP A 187 -15.66 14.11 -5.76
C ASP A 187 -16.16 13.03 -4.79
N ARG A 188 -16.05 13.31 -3.49
CA ARG A 188 -16.36 12.35 -2.42
C ARG A 188 -17.77 11.75 -2.49
N GLN A 189 -18.73 12.46 -3.07
CA GLN A 189 -20.11 11.96 -3.21
C GLN A 189 -20.20 10.75 -4.14
N ILE A 190 -19.25 10.58 -5.06
CA ILE A 190 -19.26 9.50 -6.06
C ILE A 190 -19.11 8.12 -5.40
N PRO A 191 -18.10 7.84 -4.53
CA PRO A 191 -18.04 6.56 -3.84
C PRO A 191 -19.31 6.25 -3.05
N ALA A 192 -19.92 7.25 -2.39
CA ALA A 192 -21.16 7.03 -1.66
C ALA A 192 -22.29 6.58 -2.61
N ILE A 193 -22.40 7.15 -3.80
CA ILE A 193 -23.40 6.77 -4.81
C ILE A 193 -23.09 5.39 -5.42
N VAL A 194 -21.83 5.12 -5.75
CA VAL A 194 -21.38 3.86 -6.36
C VAL A 194 -21.54 2.69 -5.39
N LEU A 195 -21.20 2.90 -4.13
CA LEU A 195 -21.24 1.86 -3.10
C LEU A 195 -22.60 1.78 -2.40
N ALA A 196 -23.43 2.84 -2.42
CA ALA A 196 -24.76 2.86 -1.75
C ALA A 196 -25.69 1.69 -2.09
N PRO A 197 -25.80 1.20 -3.34
CA PRO A 197 -26.63 0.04 -3.67
C PRO A 197 -26.22 -1.23 -2.91
N PHE A 198 -24.96 -1.30 -2.49
CA PHE A 198 -24.37 -2.46 -1.84
C PHE A 198 -24.21 -2.27 -0.32
N ILE A 199 -24.23 -1.02 0.16
CA ILE A 199 -24.26 -0.69 1.60
C ILE A 199 -25.70 -0.83 2.11
N THR A 200 -26.20 -2.08 2.14
CA THR A 200 -27.36 -2.45 2.95
C THR A 200 -26.89 -3.22 4.19
N PRO A 201 -27.65 -3.23 5.31
CA PRO A 201 -27.20 -3.83 6.57
C PRO A 201 -26.91 -5.35 6.50
N ASN A 202 -27.34 -6.03 5.44
CA ASN A 202 -27.43 -7.50 5.37
C ASN A 202 -26.41 -8.19 4.45
N THR A 203 -25.52 -7.45 3.77
CA THR A 203 -24.49 -8.04 2.87
C THR A 203 -23.09 -7.93 3.47
N PHE A 204 -22.98 -8.10 4.79
CA PHE A 204 -21.68 -8.20 5.46
C PHE A 204 -21.31 -9.67 5.66
N SER A 205 -20.42 -10.21 4.84
CA SER A 205 -19.64 -11.37 5.25
C SER A 205 -18.53 -10.90 6.19
N GLU A 206 -18.70 -11.13 7.49
CA GLU A 206 -17.71 -10.82 8.52
C GLU A 206 -16.37 -11.51 8.24
N VAL A 207 -15.29 -10.75 8.28
CA VAL A 207 -13.97 -11.31 8.60
C VAL A 207 -13.33 -10.37 9.60
N ALA A 208 -13.17 -10.88 10.82
CA ALA A 208 -12.33 -10.24 11.83
C ALA A 208 -10.90 -10.13 11.27
N LEU A 209 -10.30 -8.94 11.41
CA LEU A 209 -8.86 -8.77 11.29
C LEU A 209 -8.17 -9.55 12.42
#